data_AF-A0A535PG80-F1
#
_entry.id   AF-A0A535PG80-F1
#
_cell.length_a   1.000
_cell.length_b   1.000
_cell.length_c   1.000
_cell.angle_alpha   90.00
_cell.angle_beta   90.00
_cell.angle_gamma   90.00
#
_symmetry.space_group_name_H-M   'P 1'
#
loop_
_entity.id
_entity.type
_entity.pdbx_description
1 polymer ?
#
loop_
_entity_poly.entity_id
_entity_poly.type
_entity_poly.pdbx_seq_one_letter_code
_entity_poly.pdbx_strand_id
1 'polypeptide(L)'
;MPDWKALRHQFPILDRYIYLNACSLGPLPRRGRAALDRYATDWDTQGTPVWFSDWIPLLERLRIGVGGLLNAPAGSTAIAPSVSVALST
;
A
#
# COMPACT_ATOMS: atom_id res chain seq x y z
N MET A 1 5.91 -17.08 -17.17
CA MET A 1 4.78 -17.00 -16.23
C MET A 1 5.31 -16.65 -14.85
N PRO A 2 4.54 -15.94 -14.00
CA PRO A 2 4.94 -15.67 -12.61
C PRO A 2 5.07 -16.98 -11.82
N ASP A 3 5.99 -16.99 -10.84
CA ASP A 3 6.03 -18.06 -9.84
C ASP A 3 4.96 -17.83 -8.77
N TRP A 4 3.83 -18.51 -8.92
CA TRP A 4 2.70 -18.40 -8.02
C TRP A 4 2.95 -18.96 -6.62
N LYS A 5 3.85 -19.95 -6.48
CA LYS A 5 4.19 -20.52 -5.17
C LYS A 5 5.02 -19.52 -4.38
N ALA A 6 6.03 -18.93 -5.03
CA ALA A 6 6.84 -17.88 -4.41
C ALA A 6 5.98 -16.66 -4.00
N LEU A 7 5.03 -16.25 -4.85
CA LEU A 7 4.10 -15.18 -4.51
C LEU A 7 3.20 -15.54 -3.32
N ARG A 8 2.68 -16.77 -3.26
CA ARG A 8 1.86 -17.22 -2.13
C ARG A 8 2.61 -17.13 -0.79
N HIS A 9 3.89 -17.49 -0.76
CA HIS A 9 4.71 -17.41 0.46
C HIS A 9 4.98 -15.98 0.97
N GLN A 10 4.67 -14.96 0.17
CA GLN A 10 4.68 -13.57 0.64
C GLN A 10 3.55 -13.27 1.62
N PHE A 11 2.54 -14.14 1.76
CA PHE A 11 1.36 -13.94 2.60
C PHE A 11 1.28 -15.02 3.70
N PRO A 12 1.86 -14.79 4.90
CA PRO A 12 2.00 -15.83 5.93
C PRO A 12 0.69 -16.47 6.39
N ILE A 13 -0.42 -15.74 6.35
CA ILE A 13 -1.74 -16.28 6.74
C ILE A 13 -2.17 -17.46 5.85
N LEU A 14 -1.69 -17.52 4.61
CA LEU A 14 -2.02 -18.55 3.63
C LEU A 14 -1.31 -19.90 3.90
N ASP A 15 -0.34 -19.93 4.82
CA ASP A 15 0.29 -21.17 5.29
C ASP A 15 -0.60 -21.93 6.28
N ARG A 16 -1.57 -21.23 6.90
CA ARG A 16 -2.43 -21.75 7.97
C ARG A 16 -3.89 -21.86 7.57
N TYR A 17 -4.34 -21.08 6.60
CA TYR A 17 -5.76 -20.95 6.25
C TYR A 17 -6.00 -20.97 4.74
N ILE A 18 -7.13 -21.57 4.36
CA ILE A 18 -7.76 -21.34 3.05
C ILE A 18 -8.54 -20.02 3.18
N TYR A 19 -7.90 -18.91 2.80
CA TYR A 19 -8.44 -17.57 3.02
C TYR A 19 -9.40 -17.14 1.90
N LEU A 20 -10.71 -17.18 2.17
CA LEU A 20 -11.77 -16.86 1.20
C LEU A 20 -12.48 -15.51 1.47
N ASN A 21 -11.91 -14.62 2.28
CA ASN A 21 -12.53 -13.33 2.66
C ASN A 21 -11.68 -12.10 2.25
N ALA A 22 -10.92 -12.21 1.14
CA ALA A 22 -10.02 -11.15 0.68
C ALA A 22 -10.74 -9.88 0.21
N CYS A 23 -12.04 -9.96 -0.10
CA CYS A 23 -12.86 -8.80 -0.45
C CYS A 23 -13.12 -7.86 0.73
N SER A 24 -13.08 -8.37 1.96
CA SER A 24 -13.22 -7.57 3.19
C SER A 24 -11.87 -7.05 3.65
N LEU A 25 -10.90 -7.96 3.85
CA LEU A 25 -9.53 -7.62 4.24
C LEU A 25 -8.55 -8.51 3.49
N GLY A 26 -7.71 -7.92 2.65
CA GLY A 26 -6.67 -8.66 1.94
C GLY A 26 -5.63 -9.25 2.91
N PRO A 27 -5.09 -10.46 2.64
CA PRO A 27 -3.91 -10.97 3.34
C PRO A 27 -2.76 -9.96 3.33
N LEU A 28 -2.18 -9.65 4.49
CA LEU A 28 -1.03 -8.74 4.60
C LEU A 28 0.24 -9.40 4.03
N PRO A 29 0.86 -8.86 2.96
CA PRO A 29 2.13 -9.38 2.47
C PRO A 29 3.29 -8.99 3.40
N ARG A 30 4.37 -9.79 3.41
CA ARG A 30 5.61 -9.53 4.17
C ARG A 30 6.18 -8.14 3.92
N ARG A 31 6.18 -7.69 2.66
CA ARG A 31 6.63 -6.33 2.28
C ARG A 31 5.74 -5.23 2.85
N GLY A 32 4.43 -5.47 2.93
CA GLY A 32 3.49 -4.53 3.55
C GLY A 32 3.73 -4.42 5.05
N ARG A 33 3.96 -5.56 5.73
CA ARG A 33 4.36 -5.57 7.14
C ARG A 33 5.65 -4.77 7.38
N ALA A 34 6.69 -5.02 6.58
CA ALA A 34 7.95 -4.30 6.68
C ALA A 34 7.79 -2.79 6.44
N ALA A 35 6.90 -2.38 5.54
CA ALA A 35 6.61 -0.96 5.30
C ALA A 35 5.92 -0.29 6.50
N LEU A 36 5.02 -1.00 7.19
CA LEU A 36 4.39 -0.50 8.42
C LEU A 36 5.40 -0.37 9.57
N ASP A 37 6.25 -1.38 9.74
CA ASP A 37 7.32 -1.33 10.75
C ASP A 37 8.29 -0.16 10.46
N ARG A 38 8.61 0.06 9.18
CA ARG A 38 9.43 1.20 8.74
C ARG A 38 8.75 2.54 9.00
N TYR A 39 7.46 2.67 8.68
CA TYR A 39 6.68 3.88 8.95
C TYR A 39 6.72 4.28 10.43
N ALA A 40 6.52 3.32 11.33
CA ALA A 40 6.62 3.55 12.78
C ALA A 40 8.05 3.97 13.18
N THR A 41 9.07 3.27 12.66
CA THR A 41 10.47 3.58 12.93
C THR A 41 10.84 4.99 12.48
N ASP A 42 10.41 5.41 11.30
CA ASP A 42 10.70 6.75 10.79
C ASP A 42 10.03 7.83 11.65
N TRP A 43 8.81 7.57 12.14
CA TRP A 43 8.14 8.48 13.08
C TRP A 43 8.95 8.62 14.37
N ASP A 44 9.28 7.49 15.01
CA ASP A 44 10.01 7.47 16.29
C ASP A 44 11.37 8.17 16.20
N THR A 45 12.04 8.06 15.06
CA THR A 45 13.42 8.53 14.90
C THR A 45 13.54 9.94 14.32
N GLN A 46 12.59 10.37 13.50
CA GLN A 46 12.71 11.63 12.76
C GLN A 46 11.70 12.70 13.19
N GLY A 47 10.54 12.32 13.74
CA GLY A 47 9.47 13.28 14.06
C GLY A 47 8.94 14.00 12.81
N THR A 48 8.54 15.26 12.93
CA THR A 48 7.90 16.03 11.84
C THR A 48 8.67 16.08 10.51
N PRO A 49 10.02 16.21 10.45
CA PRO A 49 10.79 16.21 9.20
C PRO A 49 10.42 15.11 8.18
N VAL A 50 10.09 13.91 8.66
CA VAL A 50 9.73 12.74 7.83
C VAL A 50 8.56 13.00 6.87
N TRP A 51 7.67 13.94 7.23
CA TRP A 51 6.55 14.33 6.36
C TRP A 51 7.04 14.78 5.00
N PHE A 52 8.08 15.62 4.98
CA PHE A 52 8.57 16.26 3.76
C PHE A 52 9.62 15.42 3.05
N SER A 53 10.48 14.71 3.80
CA SER A 53 11.54 13.89 3.22
C SER A 53 11.02 12.58 2.62
N ASP A 54 10.04 11.93 3.27
CA ASP A 54 9.69 10.55 2.95
C ASP A 54 8.21 10.36 2.65
N TRP A 55 7.31 10.82 3.53
CA TRP A 55 5.89 10.44 3.46
C TRP A 55 5.12 11.15 2.34
N ILE A 56 5.28 12.47 2.18
CA ILE A 56 4.67 13.20 1.06
C ILE A 56 5.22 12.69 -0.30
N PRO A 57 6.55 12.52 -0.48
CA PRO A 57 7.08 11.90 -1.68
C PRO A 57 6.59 10.47 -1.92
N LEU A 58 6.36 9.68 -0.86
CA LEU A 58 5.79 8.34 -0.96
C LEU A 58 4.35 8.37 -1.50
N LEU A 59 3.53 9.30 -1.02
CA LEU A 59 2.16 9.50 -1.54
C LEU A 59 2.19 9.89 -3.02
N GLU A 60 3.11 10.74 -3.44
CA GLU A 60 3.25 11.11 -4.85
C GLU A 60 3.65 9.92 -5.73
N ARG A 61 4.60 9.10 -5.28
CA ARG A 61 4.97 7.85 -5.98
C ARG A 61 3.79 6.88 -6.08
N LEU A 62 3.00 6.75 -5.01
CA LEU A 62 1.79 5.93 -5.03
C LEU A 62 0.77 6.44 -6.05
N ARG A 63 0.54 7.76 -6.08
CA ARG A 63 -0.39 8.42 -7.01
C ARG A 63 0.00 8.17 -8.46
N ILE A 64 1.28 8.34 -8.80
CA ILE A 64 1.83 8.06 -10.13
C ILE A 64 1.67 6.58 -10.49
N GLY A 65 2.01 5.67 -9.56
CA GLY A 65 1.89 4.23 -9.79
C GLY A 65 0.45 3.77 -10.05
N VAL A 66 -0.50 4.27 -9.26
CA VAL A 66 -1.94 3.99 -9.46
C VAL A 66 -2.43 4.59 -10.78
N GLY A 67 -2.03 5.82 -11.12
CA GLY A 67 -2.36 6.44 -12.40
C GLY A 67 -1.89 5.60 -13.59
N GLY A 68 -0.67 5.07 -13.53
CA GLY A 68 -0.13 4.15 -14.55
C GLY A 68 -0.92 2.84 -14.65
N LEU A 69 -1.29 2.25 -13.52
CA LEU A 69 -2.11 1.02 -13.49
C LEU A 69 -3.49 1.23 -14.13
N LEU A 70 -4.10 2.40 -13.92
CA LEU A 70 -5.42 2.76 -14.44
C LEU A 70 -5.35 3.36 -15.86
N ASN A 71 -4.16 3.54 -16.43
CA ASN A 71 -3.93 4.28 -17.67
C ASN A 71 -4.60 5.68 -17.64
N ALA A 72 -4.53 6.35 -16.50
CA ALA A 72 -5.12 7.66 -16.29
C ALA A 72 -4.24 8.78 -16.88
N PRO A 73 -4.82 9.89 -17.38
CA PRO A 73 -4.05 11.05 -17.80
C PRO A 73 -3.11 11.58 -16.71
N ALA A 74 -1.95 12.09 -17.12
CA ALA A 74 -0.99 12.70 -16.19
C ALA A 74 -1.68 13.80 -15.35
N GLY A 75 -1.49 13.75 -14.03
CA GLY A 75 -2.09 14.73 -13.11
C GLY A 75 -3.56 14.47 -12.74
N SER A 76 -4.24 13.47 -13.31
CA SER A 76 -5.67 13.23 -13.07
C SER A 76 -6.00 12.28 -11.91
N THR A 77 -4.99 11.71 -11.26
CA THR A 77 -5.18 10.79 -10.11
C THR A 77 -4.99 11.53 -8.80
N ALA A 78 -5.93 11.36 -7.87
CA ALA A 78 -5.87 11.83 -6.48
C ALA A 78 -5.96 10.65 -5.50
N ILE A 79 -5.45 10.82 -4.29
CA ILE A 79 -5.52 9.82 -3.21
C ILE A 79 -6.48 10.33 -2.14
N ALA A 80 -7.42 9.47 -1.73
CA ALA A 80 -8.33 9.71 -0.62
C ALA A 80 -8.16 8.60 0.44
N PRO A 81 -8.47 8.88 1.72
CA PRO A 81 -8.31 7.89 2.80
C PRO A 81 -9.27 6.70 2.69
N SER A 82 -10.38 6.84 1.96
CA SER A 82 -11.33 5.76 1.68
C SER A 82 -12.16 6.04 0.44
N VAL A 83 -12.83 5.00 -0.08
CA VAL A 83 -13.78 5.12 -1.21
C VAL A 83 -14.95 6.04 -0.85
N SER A 84 -15.51 5.92 0.36
CA SER A 84 -16.62 6.77 0.80
C SER A 84 -16.27 8.26 0.84
N VAL A 85 -15.05 8.59 1.30
CA VAL A 85 -14.56 9.99 1.30
C VAL A 85 -14.37 10.47 -0.13
N ALA A 86 -13.80 9.65 -1.01
CA ALA A 86 -13.61 10.01 -2.42
C ALA A 86 -14.92 10.29 -3.16
N LEU A 87 -15.99 9.55 -2.85
CA LEU A 87 -17.32 9.73 -3.46
C LEU A 87 -18.10 10.92 -2.91
N SER A 88 -17.74 11.41 -1.73
CA SER A 88 -18.45 12.50 -1.04
C SER A 88 -17.76 13.86 -1.20
N THR A 89 -16.67 13.91 -1.97
CA THR A 89 -15.94 15.13 -2.34
C THR A 89 -16.41 15.61 -3.70
#